data_AF-A0A940CA50-F1
#
_entry.id   AF-A0A940CA50-F1
#
_cell.length_a   1.000
_cell.length_b   1.000
_cell.length_c   1.000
_cell.angle_alpha   90.00
_cell.angle_beta   90.00
_cell.angle_gamma   90.00
#
_symmetry.space_group_name_H-M   'P 1'
#
loop_
_entity.id
_entity.type
_entity.pdbx_description
1 polymer ?
#
loop_
_entity_poly.entity_id
_entity_poly.type
_entity_poly.pdbx_seq_one_letter_code
_entity_poly.pdbx_strand_id
1 'polypeptide(L)'
;MSLFNDRIDEEYNKSVEFVLCYAESLGAEYVCTNIEQFTAVSGGETIREKLEFKIYRFGDEYFRVEKMCFKGKPWMGFSFSDSVEGPYEDEDPFPVDLSEEELKEEVRLALRIE
;
A
#
# COMPACT_ATOMS: atom_id res chain seq x y z
N MET A 1 -8.16 19.11 -11.04
CA MET A 1 -8.36 17.94 -11.91
C MET A 1 -7.32 16.93 -11.46
N SER A 2 -7.74 15.78 -10.95
CA SER A 2 -6.81 14.70 -10.60
C SER A 2 -6.03 14.34 -11.86
N LEU A 3 -4.71 14.44 -11.82
CA LEU A 3 -3.80 14.06 -12.92
C LEU A 3 -3.56 12.53 -12.96
N PHE A 4 -4.33 11.78 -12.18
CA PHE A 4 -4.28 10.32 -12.16
C PHE A 4 -5.48 9.77 -12.92
N ASN A 5 -5.16 8.90 -13.88
CA ASN A 5 -6.11 8.28 -14.79
C ASN A 5 -7.05 7.38 -13.96
N ASP A 6 -8.34 7.71 -13.87
CA ASP A 6 -9.32 7.00 -13.00
C ASP A 6 -9.24 5.47 -13.10
N ARG A 7 -8.90 4.95 -14.28
CA ARG A 7 -8.71 3.52 -14.55
C ARG A 7 -7.47 2.91 -13.85
N ILE A 8 -6.36 3.64 -13.78
CA ILE A 8 -5.14 3.21 -13.08
C ILE A 8 -5.41 3.14 -11.58
N ASP A 9 -6.24 4.05 -11.07
CA ASP A 9 -6.63 4.07 -9.66
C ASP A 9 -7.61 2.93 -9.35
N GLU A 10 -8.52 2.59 -10.26
CA GLU A 10 -9.40 1.43 -10.10
C GLU A 10 -8.63 0.10 -10.11
N GLU A 11 -7.70 -0.09 -11.06
CA GLU A 11 -6.84 -1.28 -11.14
C GLU A 11 -5.96 -1.41 -9.88
N TYR A 12 -5.36 -0.30 -9.42
CA TYR A 12 -4.62 -0.26 -8.16
C TYR A 12 -5.48 -0.66 -6.96
N ASN A 13 -6.66 -0.05 -6.81
CA ASN A 13 -7.52 -0.31 -5.66
C ASN A 13 -7.96 -1.78 -5.58
N LYS A 14 -8.25 -2.41 -6.72
CA LYS A 14 -8.60 -3.84 -6.79
C LYS A 14 -7.44 -4.73 -6.36
N SER A 15 -6.23 -4.47 -6.85
CA SER A 15 -5.06 -5.27 -6.48
C SER A 15 -4.71 -5.09 -5.00
N VAL A 16 -4.82 -3.87 -4.45
CA VAL A 16 -4.63 -3.64 -3.01
C VAL A 16 -5.66 -4.37 -2.18
N GLU A 17 -6.95 -4.32 -2.56
CA GLU A 17 -8.01 -5.05 -1.87
C GLU A 17 -7.73 -6.56 -1.87
N PHE A 18 -7.33 -7.12 -3.02
CA PHE A 18 -6.95 -8.52 -3.13
C PHE A 18 -5.80 -8.90 -2.18
N VAL A 19 -4.71 -8.11 -2.21
CA VAL A 19 -3.50 -8.32 -1.39
C VAL A 19 -3.85 -8.27 0.11
N LEU A 20 -4.66 -7.29 0.53
CA LEU A 20 -5.09 -7.16 1.93
C LEU A 20 -6.03 -8.29 2.36
N CYS A 21 -7.01 -8.67 1.53
CA CYS A 21 -7.88 -9.80 1.82
C CYS A 21 -7.10 -11.12 1.91
N TYR A 22 -6.08 -11.30 1.07
CA TYR A 22 -5.22 -12.48 1.15
C TYR A 22 -4.37 -12.45 2.42
N ALA A 23 -3.79 -11.30 2.79
CA ALA A 23 -3.08 -11.14 4.06
C ALA A 23 -3.98 -11.46 5.27
N GLU A 24 -5.24 -11.00 5.27
CA GLU A 24 -6.23 -11.36 6.31
C GLU A 24 -6.45 -12.87 6.37
N SER A 25 -6.56 -13.54 5.21
CA SER A 25 -6.69 -15.00 5.15
C SER A 25 -5.48 -15.76 5.70
N LEU A 26 -4.31 -15.12 5.73
CA LEU A 26 -3.07 -15.64 6.31
C LEU A 26 -2.93 -15.31 7.81
N GLY A 27 -3.84 -14.54 8.39
CA GLY A 27 -3.86 -14.18 9.80
C GLY A 27 -3.50 -12.73 10.11
N ALA A 28 -3.39 -11.85 9.11
CA ALA A 28 -3.27 -10.42 9.36
C ALA A 28 -4.55 -9.85 9.95
N GLU A 29 -4.43 -8.97 10.93
CA GLU A 29 -5.55 -8.34 11.62
C GLU A 29 -5.64 -6.87 11.24
N TYR A 30 -6.81 -6.42 10.76
CA TYR A 30 -7.05 -5.00 10.57
C TYR A 30 -7.06 -4.26 11.91
N VAL A 31 -6.27 -3.20 12.03
CA VAL A 31 -6.11 -2.42 13.27
C VAL A 31 -6.91 -1.12 13.20
N CYS A 32 -6.60 -0.28 12.21
CA CYS A 32 -7.22 1.03 12.04
C CYS A 32 -6.97 1.59 10.64
N THR A 33 -7.60 2.73 10.34
CA THR A 33 -7.23 3.56 9.19
C THR A 33 -6.50 4.79 9.71
N ASN A 34 -5.27 5.00 9.26
CA ASN A 34 -4.52 6.22 9.47
C ASN A 34 -4.80 7.21 8.32
N ILE A 35 -4.89 8.50 8.63
CA ILE A 35 -5.04 9.56 7.63
C ILE A 35 -3.83 10.47 7.71
N GLU A 36 -2.98 10.43 6.70
CA GLU A 36 -1.84 11.32 6.58
C GLU A 36 -2.19 12.51 5.70
N GLN A 37 -1.91 13.72 6.19
CA GLN A 37 -2.09 14.94 5.41
C GLN A 37 -0.72 15.46 4.98
N PHE A 38 -0.51 15.56 3.67
CA PHE A 38 0.69 16.16 3.12
C PHE A 38 0.39 17.45 2.37
N THR A 39 1.37 18.35 2.39
CA THR A 39 1.30 19.62 1.68
C THR A 39 2.43 19.64 0.67
N ALA A 40 2.09 19.60 -0.61
CA ALA A 40 3.04 19.72 -1.71
C ALA A 40 2.97 21.13 -2.30
N VAL A 41 4.13 21.70 -2.64
CA VAL A 41 4.20 22.96 -3.38
C VAL A 41 4.76 22.66 -4.77
N SER A 42 3.96 22.92 -5.80
CA SER A 42 4.37 22.72 -7.20
C SER A 42 3.94 23.92 -8.02
N GLY A 43 4.86 24.53 -8.78
CA GLY A 43 4.54 25.66 -9.66
C GLY A 43 3.98 26.91 -8.97
N GLY A 44 4.15 27.07 -7.65
CA GLY A 44 3.58 28.17 -6.87
C GLY A 44 2.19 27.89 -6.29
N GLU A 45 1.60 26.72 -6.57
CA GLU A 45 0.37 26.25 -5.97
C GLU A 45 0.64 25.37 -4.75
N THR A 46 -0.17 25.51 -3.71
CA THR A 46 -0.15 24.64 -2.52
C THR A 46 -1.24 23.59 -2.67
N ILE A 47 -0.84 22.34 -2.83
CA ILE A 47 -1.72 21.18 -2.87
C ILE A 47 -1.75 20.56 -1.48
N ARG A 48 -2.95 20.38 -0.91
CA ARG A 48 -3.16 19.65 0.33
C ARG A 48 -3.88 18.36 -0.01
N GLU A 49 -3.19 17.25 0.16
CA GLU A 49 -3.72 15.93 -0.12
C GLU A 49 -3.77 15.12 1.18
N LYS A 50 -4.76 14.23 1.23
CA LYS A 50 -4.95 13.28 2.33
C LYS A 50 -4.78 11.88 1.75
N LEU A 51 -3.93 11.09 2.37
CA LEU A 51 -3.79 9.66 2.09
C LEU A 51 -4.43 8.90 3.22
N GLU A 52 -5.21 7.88 2.86
CA GLU A 52 -5.79 6.96 3.81
C GLU A 52 -5.03 5.64 3.71
N PHE A 53 -4.47 5.20 4.83
CA PHE A 53 -3.75 3.94 4.92
C PHE A 53 -4.50 3.01 5.87
N LYS A 54 -4.87 1.82 5.38
CA LYS A 54 -5.31 0.74 6.26
C LYS A 54 -4.10 0.13 6.92
N ILE A 55 -4.08 0.12 8.24
CA ILE A 55 -3.01 -0.46 9.05
C ILE A 55 -3.46 -1.84 9.51
N TYR A 56 -2.59 -2.81 9.27
CA TYR A 56 -2.77 -4.20 9.67
C TYR A 56 -1.67 -4.60 10.65
N ARG A 57 -1.93 -5.63 11.46
CA ARG A 57 -0.93 -6.29 12.29
C ARG A 57 -0.72 -7.71 11.79
N PHE A 58 0.54 -8.13 11.69
CA PHE A 58 0.90 -9.52 11.43
C PHE A 58 2.09 -9.91 12.32
N GLY A 59 1.91 -10.95 13.14
CA GLY A 59 2.88 -11.24 14.21
C GLY A 59 2.99 -10.07 15.18
N ASP A 60 4.23 -9.60 15.39
CA ASP A 60 4.56 -8.49 16.30
C ASP A 60 4.72 -7.14 15.55
N GLU A 61 4.54 -7.11 14.23
CA GLU A 61 4.73 -5.93 13.38
C GLU A 61 3.40 -5.38 12.85
N TYR A 62 3.40 -4.08 12.52
CA TYR A 62 2.33 -3.40 11.81
C TYR A 62 2.75 -3.17 10.36
N PHE A 63 1.80 -3.23 9.43
CA PHE A 63 2.07 -2.92 8.03
C PHE A 63 0.95 -2.14 7.36
N ARG A 64 1.30 -1.52 6.25
CA ARG A 64 0.37 -0.89 5.30
C ARG A 64 0.83 -1.14 3.87
N VAL A 65 -0.08 -1.00 2.91
CA VAL A 65 0.25 -1.07 1.48
C VAL A 65 0.28 0.33 0.90
N GLU A 66 1.40 0.68 0.27
CA GLU A 66 1.64 1.99 -0.32
C GLU A 66 1.61 1.96 -1.84
N LYS A 67 1.12 3.05 -2.43
CA LYS A 67 1.15 3.24 -3.88
C LYS A 67 2.46 3.86 -4.29
N MET A 68 3.19 3.19 -5.17
CA MET A 68 4.41 3.72 -5.77
C MET A 68 4.20 4.04 -7.25
N CYS A 69 4.46 5.30 -7.61
CA CYS A 69 4.30 5.78 -8.99
C CYS A 69 5.66 5.82 -9.70
N PHE A 70 6.07 4.69 -10.28
CA PHE A 70 7.21 4.66 -11.20
C PHE A 70 6.78 5.03 -12.63
N LYS A 71 7.72 5.52 -13.46
CA LYS A 71 7.42 5.87 -14.85
C LYS A 71 6.95 4.64 -15.63
N GLY A 72 5.70 4.67 -16.10
CA GLY A 72 5.16 3.74 -17.09
C GLY A 72 4.10 2.75 -16.58
N LYS A 73 4.04 2.46 -15.27
CA LYS A 73 2.99 1.61 -14.67
C LYS A 73 2.89 1.83 -13.15
N PRO A 74 1.73 1.55 -12.50
CA PRO A 74 1.59 1.63 -11.06
C PRO A 74 2.27 0.43 -10.37
N TRP A 75 2.86 0.69 -9.20
CA TRP A 75 3.46 -0.30 -8.33
C TRP A 75 2.86 -0.16 -6.92
N MET A 76 3.00 -1.20 -6.12
CA MET A 76 2.70 -1.16 -4.70
C MET A 76 3.82 -1.79 -3.89
N GLY A 77 3.90 -1.45 -2.62
CA GLY A 77 4.83 -2.08 -1.67
C GLY A 77 4.19 -2.21 -0.31
N PHE A 78 4.69 -3.16 0.48
CA PHE A 78 4.40 -3.21 1.90
C PHE A 78 5.40 -2.32 2.63
N SER A 79 4.91 -1.58 3.62
CA SER A 79 5.78 -0.84 4.54
C SER A 79 5.45 -1.29 5.95
N PHE A 80 6.48 -1.57 6.75
CA PHE A 80 6.37 -2.19 8.07
C PHE A 80 6.84 -1.28 9.20
N SER A 81 6.30 -1.45 10.40
CA SER A 81 6.71 -0.73 11.60
C SER A 81 6.48 -1.55 12.86
N ASP A 82 7.34 -1.34 13.87
CA ASP A 82 7.11 -1.84 15.22
C ASP A 82 5.99 -1.08 15.97
N SER A 83 5.45 0.00 15.38
CA SER A 83 4.43 0.87 15.96
C SER A 83 3.31 1.17 14.98
N VAL A 84 2.07 1.20 15.47
CA VAL A 84 0.88 1.60 14.68
C VAL A 84 0.98 3.03 14.12
N GLU A 85 1.81 3.89 14.72
CA GLU A 85 2.02 5.28 14.30
C GLU A 85 3.23 5.43 13.36
N GLY A 86 3.96 4.35 13.06
CA GLY A 86 5.21 4.42 12.31
C GLY A 86 6.44 4.77 13.18
N PRO A 87 7.59 5.11 12.56
CA PRO A 87 7.79 5.23 11.11
C PRO A 87 7.68 3.87 10.41
N TYR A 88 7.20 3.89 9.17
CA TYR A 88 7.12 2.71 8.33
C TYR A 88 8.35 2.63 7.42
N GLU A 89 8.94 1.44 7.32
CA GLU A 89 10.07 1.12 6.45
C GLU A 89 9.55 0.36 5.23
N ASP A 90 9.90 0.83 4.04
CA ASP A 90 9.47 0.25 2.77
C ASP A 90 10.21 -1.05 2.47
N GLU A 91 9.48 -2.09 2.11
CA GLU A 91 10.01 -3.28 1.47
C GLU A 91 10.06 -3.11 -0.06
N ASP A 92 10.64 -4.09 -0.75
CA ASP A 92 10.76 -4.07 -2.21
C ASP A 92 9.36 -3.96 -2.87
N PRO A 93 9.12 -2.97 -3.74
CA PRO A 93 7.85 -2.82 -4.41
C PRO A 93 7.70 -3.80 -5.57
N PHE A 94 6.45 -4.16 -5.87
CA PHE A 94 6.08 -5.03 -6.97
C PHE A 94 4.98 -4.41 -7.86
N PRO A 95 4.85 -4.86 -9.11
CA PRO A 95 3.84 -4.32 -10.01
C PRO A 95 2.40 -4.67 -9.61
N VAL A 96 1.48 -3.74 -9.87
CA VAL A 96 0.04 -3.94 -9.62
C VAL A 96 -0.59 -4.93 -10.61
N ASP A 97 0.03 -5.09 -11.79
CA ASP A 97 -0.47 -5.88 -12.92
C ASP A 97 -0.07 -7.36 -12.91
N LEU A 98 0.44 -7.85 -11.77
CA LEU A 98 0.72 -9.26 -11.55
C LEU A 98 -0.56 -10.11 -11.51
N SER A 99 -0.44 -11.40 -11.85
CA SER A 99 -1.54 -12.35 -11.69
C SER A 99 -1.85 -12.61 -10.21
N GLU A 100 -3.03 -13.15 -9.91
CA GLU A 100 -3.42 -13.46 -8.52
C GLU A 100 -2.43 -14.38 -7.80
N GLU A 101 -1.84 -15.36 -8.50
CA GLU A 101 -0.85 -16.26 -7.90
C GLU A 101 0.47 -15.54 -7.61
N GLU A 102 0.96 -14.70 -8.53
CA GLU A 102 2.13 -13.86 -8.31
C GLU A 102 1.90 -12.87 -7.16
N LEU A 103 0.72 -12.25 -7.07
CA LEU A 103 0.36 -11.37 -5.95
C LEU A 103 0.35 -12.11 -4.60
N LYS A 104 -0.11 -13.38 -4.57
CA LYS A 104 -0.05 -14.20 -3.36
C LYS A 104 1.40 -14.49 -2.96
N GLU A 105 2.27 -14.77 -3.92
CA GLU A 105 3.70 -14.98 -3.67
C GLU A 105 4.34 -13.73 -3.06
N GLU A 106 4.08 -12.54 -3.64
CA GLU A 106 4.56 -11.26 -3.09
C GLU A 106 4.05 -11.02 -1.67
N VAL A 107 2.78 -11.30 -1.38
CA VAL A 107 2.22 -11.19 -0.01
C VAL A 107 2.95 -12.12 0.96
N ARG A 108 3.18 -13.38 0.58
CA ARG A 108 3.87 -14.34 1.46
C ARG A 108 5.31 -13.93 1.72
N LEU A 109 6.01 -13.46 0.68
CA LEU A 109 7.37 -12.95 0.78
C LEU A 109 7.43 -11.74 1.72
N ALA A 110 6.55 -10.75 1.52
CA ALA A 110 6.47 -9.56 2.37
C ALA A 110 6.17 -9.90 3.84
N LEU A 111 5.24 -10.83 4.09
CA LEU A 111 4.87 -11.28 5.43
C LEU A 111 5.86 -12.31 6.01
N ARG A 112 6.94 -12.65 5.29
CA ARG A 112 7.99 -13.59 5.74
C ARG A 112 7.43 -14.98 6.08
N ILE A 113 6.46 -15.43 5.29
CA ILE A 113 5.79 -16.73 5.44
C ILE A 113 6.45 -17.75 4.49
N GLU A 114 7.08 -18.78 5.07
CA GLU A 114 7.66 -19.93 4.35
C GLU A 114 6.60 -20.82 3.66
#